data_AF-A0A6J0MVN5-F1
#
_entry.id   AF-A0A6J0MVN5-F1
#
_cell.length_a   1.000
_cell.length_b   1.000
_cell.length_c   1.000
_cell.angle_alpha   90.00
_cell.angle_beta   90.00
_cell.angle_gamma   90.00
#
_symmetry.space_group_name_H-M   'P 1'
#
loop_
_entity.id
_entity.type
_entity.pdbx_description
1 polymer ?
#
loop_
_entity_poly.entity_id
_entity_poly.type
_entity_poly.pdbx_seq_one_letter_code
_entity_poly.pdbx_strand_id
1 'polypeptide(L)'
;MVLDAGFSENMSKFSYFPSGVVDDNRMELYDDGDVRKMMSSSQEIEIMNLYVVREDDSFLDDVLVGEVEEEEPQDDGEEYDFYRHDYVESDDSDGDGDGDKIEFYVGQEFVSKEKCKATIEKYAVREKVNIHFPKSEKKKVQAVCVQDCCKWRLYASINSRSDKMIVRSLEGTHSCYPTGVVDLYSAPKIAADYINEFRTNPQLSAEQIQQRLGLVGLRVTKTKCQSAQQIMKHIISDEYAEQFTRMYDYVEELKKTNPCSTVILGTKDRIFEKFYTCFASQKNGWKNACRRVIHLDGTFLKGQMKGILLSAVGRDPNDAMYIIGWAIVPV
;
A
#
# COMPACT_ATOMS: atom_id res chain seq x y z
N MET A 1 40.05 38.92 38.22
CA MET A 1 40.16 37.73 39.11
C MET A 1 38.76 37.50 39.66
N VAL A 2 38.03 36.45 39.32
CA VAL A 2 38.38 35.04 39.03
C VAL A 2 38.29 34.77 37.50
N LEU A 3 39.37 34.39 36.80
CA LEU A 3 39.79 33.02 36.43
C LEU A 3 38.67 32.23 35.73
N ASP A 4 38.66 32.03 34.40
CA ASP A 4 39.62 31.34 33.50
C ASP A 4 39.47 29.81 33.49
N ALA A 5 38.88 29.30 32.39
CA ALA A 5 39.13 28.02 31.71
C ALA A 5 38.09 27.88 30.58
N GLY A 6 38.53 27.87 29.32
CA GLY A 6 37.64 28.04 28.17
C GLY A 6 36.94 26.77 27.67
N PHE A 7 35.72 26.97 27.13
CA PHE A 7 35.14 26.17 26.03
C PHE A 7 34.34 27.05 25.05
N SER A 8 34.76 28.32 24.90
CA SER A 8 34.36 29.15 23.77
C SER A 8 35.26 28.83 22.57
N GLU A 9 34.80 27.98 21.64
CA GLU A 9 34.92 28.14 20.16
C GLU A 9 34.57 26.87 19.33
N ASN A 10 34.72 25.65 19.86
CA ASN A 10 34.86 24.44 19.02
C ASN A 10 33.56 23.73 18.52
N MET A 11 32.39 24.36 18.50
CA MET A 11 31.13 23.76 17.97
C MET A 11 30.20 24.76 17.28
N SER A 12 30.74 25.62 16.41
CA SER A 12 29.99 26.74 15.81
C SER A 12 29.35 26.49 14.44
N LYS A 13 29.72 25.43 13.70
CA LYS A 13 29.33 25.27 12.28
C LYS A 13 29.10 23.82 11.83
N PHE A 14 28.06 23.61 11.02
CA PHE A 14 27.89 22.42 10.18
C PHE A 14 28.46 22.69 8.78
N SER A 15 28.98 21.66 8.11
CA SER A 15 29.52 21.79 6.75
C SER A 15 29.43 20.50 5.94
N TYR A 16 29.39 20.61 4.62
CA TYR A 16 29.35 19.50 3.67
C TYR A 16 30.28 19.74 2.47
N PHE A 17 30.61 18.68 1.74
CA PHE A 17 31.40 18.73 0.50
C PHE A 17 30.51 18.41 -0.71
N PRO A 18 30.34 19.33 -1.68
CA PRO A 18 29.41 19.12 -2.80
C PRO A 18 29.78 18.01 -3.78
N SER A 19 31.05 17.58 -3.84
CA SER A 19 31.59 16.76 -4.94
C SER A 19 32.43 15.55 -4.49
N GLY A 20 32.33 15.10 -3.23
CA GLY A 20 33.07 13.96 -2.67
C GLY A 20 34.60 14.17 -2.49
N VAL A 21 35.21 15.03 -3.30
CA VAL A 21 36.62 15.44 -3.18
C VAL A 21 36.79 16.35 -1.95
N VAL A 22 37.75 15.99 -1.08
CA VAL A 22 37.96 16.59 0.25
C VAL A 22 38.71 17.94 0.19
N ASP A 23 39.25 18.32 -0.97
CA ASP A 23 40.02 19.56 -1.15
C ASP A 23 39.14 20.82 -1.33
N ASP A 24 39.42 21.85 -0.52
CA ASP A 24 39.00 23.27 -0.51
C ASP A 24 37.53 23.68 -0.79
N ASN A 25 36.65 22.78 -1.22
CA ASN A 25 35.25 23.07 -1.57
C ASN A 25 34.26 22.87 -0.40
N ARG A 26 34.71 23.10 0.84
CA ARG A 26 33.90 22.96 2.06
C ARG A 26 32.82 24.05 2.11
N MET A 27 31.54 23.65 2.04
CA MET A 27 30.40 24.57 2.20
C MET A 27 29.84 24.49 3.63
N GLU A 28 29.67 25.65 4.26
CA GLU A 28 29.09 25.77 5.61
C GLU A 28 27.57 25.97 5.54
N LEU A 29 26.83 25.38 6.50
CA LEU A 29 25.36 25.41 6.55
C LEU A 29 24.89 26.37 7.65
N TYR A 30 24.14 27.40 7.29
CA TYR A 30 23.60 28.40 8.21
C TYR A 30 22.07 28.48 8.23
N ASP A 31 21.40 28.21 7.11
CA ASP A 31 19.94 28.26 7.03
C ASP A 31 19.27 27.15 6.19
N ASP A 32 17.93 27.14 6.18
CA ASP A 32 17.09 26.17 5.45
C ASP A 32 17.31 26.25 3.91
N GLY A 33 17.88 27.36 3.41
CA GLY A 33 18.27 27.57 2.02
C GLY A 33 19.61 26.90 1.68
N ASP A 34 20.59 26.93 2.58
CA ASP A 34 21.84 26.17 2.43
C ASP A 34 21.58 24.66 2.41
N VAL A 35 20.67 24.18 3.27
CA VAL A 35 20.22 22.77 3.26
C VAL A 35 19.55 22.42 1.93
N ARG A 36 18.71 23.30 1.38
CA ARG A 36 18.13 23.12 0.03
C ARG A 36 19.23 23.08 -1.05
N LYS A 37 20.28 23.89 -0.91
CA LYS A 37 21.41 23.92 -1.85
C LYS A 37 22.22 22.63 -1.80
N MET A 38 22.54 22.12 -0.61
CA MET A 38 23.14 20.80 -0.37
C MET A 38 22.36 19.69 -1.07
N MET A 39 21.04 19.62 -0.84
CA MET A 39 20.15 18.62 -1.49
C MET A 39 19.99 18.77 -3.01
N SER A 40 20.56 19.83 -3.60
CA SER A 40 20.57 20.09 -5.05
C SER A 40 21.94 19.91 -5.71
N SER A 41 23.02 19.84 -4.93
CA SER A 41 24.39 19.72 -5.46
C SER A 41 24.88 18.28 -5.64
N SER A 42 24.29 17.30 -4.94
CA SER A 42 24.67 15.88 -5.04
C SER A 42 24.16 15.28 -6.35
N GLN A 43 24.99 15.27 -7.40
CA GLN A 43 24.68 14.61 -8.68
C GLN A 43 25.08 13.13 -8.75
N GLU A 44 25.94 12.67 -7.84
CA GLU A 44 26.24 11.25 -7.63
C GLU A 44 26.00 10.94 -6.15
N ILE A 45 25.07 10.03 -5.87
CA ILE A 45 24.75 9.57 -4.50
C ILE A 45 25.43 8.21 -4.28
N GLU A 46 26.74 8.18 -4.45
CA GLU A 46 27.56 7.18 -3.76
C GLU A 46 28.04 7.80 -2.45
N ILE A 47 27.28 7.48 -1.39
CA ILE A 47 27.69 7.64 0.01
C ILE A 47 28.06 9.08 0.43
N MET A 48 27.04 9.92 0.68
CA MET A 48 27.24 11.11 1.55
C MET A 48 27.42 10.67 3.01
N ASN A 49 28.65 10.28 3.37
CA ASN A 49 29.04 10.15 4.76
C ASN A 49 29.16 11.54 5.41
N LEU A 50 28.20 11.89 6.26
CA LEU A 50 28.23 13.13 7.03
C LEU A 50 29.09 12.93 8.29
N TYR A 51 30.41 13.06 8.16
CA TYR A 51 31.33 12.85 9.27
C TYR A 51 31.32 14.02 10.28
N VAL A 52 31.39 13.68 11.58
CA VAL A 52 31.75 14.62 12.64
C VAL A 52 33.14 14.23 13.14
N VAL A 53 34.18 14.71 12.44
CA VAL A 53 35.57 14.40 12.74
C VAL A 53 36.12 15.37 13.78
N ARG A 54 36.74 14.85 14.85
CA ARG A 54 37.71 15.61 15.66
C ARG A 54 39.09 15.44 15.01
N GLU A 55 39.96 16.44 15.13
CA GLU A 55 41.31 16.43 14.51
C GLU A 55 42.23 15.28 14.99
N ASP A 56 41.79 14.45 15.94
CA ASP A 56 42.60 13.48 16.67
C ASP A 56 42.21 11.99 16.43
N ASP A 57 41.24 11.68 15.54
CA ASP A 57 40.69 10.31 15.41
C ASP A 57 41.39 9.45 14.34
N SER A 58 41.72 8.20 14.66
CA SER A 58 42.73 7.39 13.95
C SER A 58 42.20 6.08 13.35
N PHE A 59 40.94 6.06 12.91
CA PHE A 59 40.28 4.88 12.32
C PHE A 59 39.71 5.22 10.94
N LEU A 60 40.46 4.96 9.86
CA LEU A 60 40.06 5.35 8.49
C LEU A 60 40.31 4.31 7.37
N ASP A 61 40.90 3.14 7.64
CA ASP A 61 41.48 2.30 6.56
C ASP A 61 40.73 1.00 6.17
N ASP A 62 39.73 0.51 6.92
CA ASP A 62 39.35 -0.92 6.88
C ASP A 62 38.00 -1.30 6.23
N VAL A 63 37.28 -0.42 5.51
CA VAL A 63 35.94 -0.74 4.95
C VAL A 63 35.76 -0.33 3.47
N LEU A 64 36.51 -0.97 2.55
CA LEU A 64 36.39 -0.77 1.09
C LEU A 64 36.57 -2.07 0.27
N VAL A 65 35.61 -3.01 0.33
CA VAL A 65 35.28 -4.02 -0.71
C VAL A 65 33.84 -4.50 -0.44
N GLY A 66 32.85 -4.64 -1.35
CA GLY A 66 32.78 -4.48 -2.80
C GLY A 66 32.34 -5.77 -3.50
N GLU A 67 31.08 -5.91 -3.95
CA GLU A 67 30.62 -6.86 -5.02
C GLU A 67 29.08 -6.86 -5.23
N VAL A 68 28.65 -6.84 -6.52
CA VAL A 68 27.26 -6.91 -7.07
C VAL A 68 27.34 -6.92 -8.62
N GLU A 69 26.45 -7.46 -9.47
CA GLU A 69 25.24 -8.34 -9.37
C GLU A 69 25.33 -9.47 -10.43
N GLU A 70 24.34 -10.38 -10.51
CA GLU A 70 24.03 -11.16 -11.74
C GLU A 70 22.57 -10.87 -12.21
N GLU A 71 22.35 -10.82 -13.52
CA GLU A 71 21.11 -10.35 -14.17
C GLU A 71 20.05 -11.47 -14.40
N GLU A 72 18.75 -11.11 -14.48
CA GLU A 72 17.68 -11.98 -15.00
C GLU A 72 17.13 -11.49 -16.37
N PRO A 73 16.70 -12.42 -17.26
CA PRO A 73 16.27 -12.09 -18.63
C PRO A 73 14.76 -11.75 -18.77
N GLN A 74 14.42 -11.15 -19.92
CA GLN A 74 13.08 -10.71 -20.30
C GLN A 74 12.17 -11.84 -20.84
N ASP A 75 10.85 -11.68 -20.71
CA ASP A 75 9.80 -12.59 -21.22
C ASP A 75 8.67 -11.78 -21.91
N ASP A 76 8.03 -12.35 -22.93
CA ASP A 76 7.32 -11.61 -23.97
C ASP A 76 5.79 -11.86 -24.08
N GLY A 77 5.01 -10.84 -23.66
CA GLY A 77 3.77 -10.40 -24.32
C GLY A 77 2.52 -11.30 -24.34
N GLU A 78 1.48 -10.88 -23.60
CA GLU A 78 0.15 -10.64 -24.20
C GLU A 78 -0.68 -9.70 -23.30
N GLU A 79 -1.34 -8.70 -23.89
CA GLU A 79 -1.97 -7.57 -23.18
C GLU A 79 -3.39 -7.93 -22.68
N TYR A 80 -3.53 -8.15 -21.38
CA TYR A 80 -4.83 -8.30 -20.73
C TYR A 80 -5.31 -6.94 -20.21
N ASP A 81 -6.37 -6.38 -20.80
CA ASP A 81 -6.91 -5.07 -20.40
C ASP A 81 -7.48 -5.12 -18.97
N PHE A 82 -6.67 -4.65 -18.03
CA PHE A 82 -6.97 -4.58 -16.59
C PHE A 82 -7.85 -3.38 -16.24
N TYR A 83 -7.98 -2.37 -17.12
CA TYR A 83 -8.49 -1.03 -16.79
C TYR A 83 -10.01 -0.91 -16.61
N ARG A 84 -10.70 -2.02 -16.32
CA ARG A 84 -12.11 -1.97 -15.93
C ARG A 84 -12.25 -1.52 -14.48
N HIS A 85 -12.33 -0.20 -14.33
CA HIS A 85 -12.45 0.64 -13.13
C HIS A 85 -13.69 0.36 -12.24
N ASP A 86 -13.98 -0.91 -11.94
CA ASP A 86 -15.13 -1.39 -11.16
C ASP A 86 -14.68 -1.97 -9.79
N TYR A 87 -13.54 -1.54 -9.23
CA TYR A 87 -13.20 -1.73 -7.81
C TYR A 87 -14.08 -0.83 -6.95
N VAL A 88 -15.35 -1.19 -6.85
CA VAL A 88 -16.26 -0.69 -5.83
C VAL A 88 -15.71 -1.20 -4.50
N GLU A 89 -15.29 -0.28 -3.63
CA GLU A 89 -15.03 -0.57 -2.21
C GLU A 89 -16.19 -1.44 -1.70
N SER A 90 -15.90 -2.61 -1.12
CA SER A 90 -16.96 -3.40 -0.53
C SER A 90 -17.43 -2.68 0.72
N ASP A 91 -18.48 -1.89 0.52
CA ASP A 91 -19.33 -1.32 1.56
C ASP A 91 -20.02 -2.52 2.25
N ASP A 92 -19.25 -3.19 3.11
CA ASP A 92 -19.64 -4.33 3.95
C ASP A 92 -20.28 -3.84 5.26
N SER A 93 -20.93 -2.67 5.20
CA SER A 93 -22.03 -2.35 6.10
C SER A 93 -23.22 -3.24 5.76
N ASP A 94 -23.18 -4.48 6.27
CA ASP A 94 -24.26 -5.11 7.04
C ASP A 94 -23.94 -6.59 7.28
N GLY A 95 -23.36 -6.88 8.45
CA GLY A 95 -23.41 -8.22 9.06
C GLY A 95 -22.20 -9.14 8.88
N ASP A 96 -21.06 -8.79 9.49
CA ASP A 96 -20.00 -9.76 9.84
C ASP A 96 -20.47 -10.71 10.98
N GLY A 97 -21.47 -11.53 10.66
CA GLY A 97 -21.92 -12.66 11.46
C GLY A 97 -21.21 -13.92 11.01
N ASP A 98 -20.35 -14.46 11.88
CA ASP A 98 -19.69 -15.76 11.72
C ASP A 98 -20.69 -16.84 11.25
N GLY A 99 -20.46 -17.39 10.06
CA GLY A 99 -21.19 -18.53 9.52
C GLY A 99 -22.61 -18.29 8.98
N ASP A 100 -23.07 -17.05 8.79
CA ASP A 100 -24.50 -16.81 8.51
C ASP A 100 -24.99 -17.46 7.19
N LYS A 101 -26.15 -18.10 7.26
CA LYS A 101 -26.65 -18.98 6.21
C LYS A 101 -27.36 -18.17 5.12
N ILE A 102 -26.64 -17.80 4.05
CA ILE A 102 -27.21 -17.32 2.79
C ILE A 102 -28.35 -18.26 2.36
N GLU A 103 -29.58 -17.82 2.59
CA GLU A 103 -30.82 -18.42 2.11
C GLU A 103 -31.55 -17.38 1.25
N PHE A 104 -32.26 -17.87 0.25
CA PHE A 104 -33.13 -17.03 -0.57
C PHE A 104 -34.59 -17.29 -0.21
N TYR A 105 -35.41 -16.25 -0.25
CA TYR A 105 -36.85 -16.36 -0.06
C TYR A 105 -37.62 -15.47 -1.05
N VAL A 106 -38.84 -15.86 -1.38
CA VAL A 106 -39.69 -15.08 -2.28
C VAL A 106 -40.08 -13.77 -1.60
N GLY A 107 -39.88 -12.64 -2.28
CA GLY A 107 -40.05 -11.30 -1.73
C GLY A 107 -38.78 -10.66 -1.17
N GLN A 108 -37.65 -11.37 -1.11
CA GLN A 108 -36.36 -10.77 -0.73
C GLN A 108 -35.97 -9.66 -1.70
N GLU A 109 -35.58 -8.49 -1.16
CA GLU A 109 -35.16 -7.32 -1.93
C GLU A 109 -33.64 -7.14 -1.92
N PHE A 110 -33.07 -6.80 -3.07
CA PHE A 110 -31.67 -6.39 -3.23
C PHE A 110 -31.63 -4.96 -3.77
N VAL A 111 -30.66 -4.17 -3.30
CA VAL A 111 -30.46 -2.77 -3.72
C VAL A 111 -30.23 -2.66 -5.23
N SER A 112 -29.45 -3.59 -5.80
CA SER A 112 -29.13 -3.62 -7.23
C SER A 112 -29.18 -5.04 -7.81
N LYS A 113 -29.17 -5.13 -9.15
CA LYS A 113 -29.01 -6.39 -9.87
C LYS A 113 -27.65 -7.03 -9.54
N GLU A 114 -26.64 -6.20 -9.38
CA GLU A 114 -25.24 -6.57 -9.19
C GLU A 114 -25.07 -7.22 -7.81
N LYS A 115 -25.61 -6.62 -6.73
CA LYS A 115 -25.62 -7.24 -5.40
C LYS A 115 -26.42 -8.55 -5.41
N CYS A 116 -27.56 -8.61 -6.10
CA CYS A 116 -28.33 -9.86 -6.26
C CYS A 116 -27.50 -10.98 -6.93
N LYS A 117 -26.77 -10.67 -8.02
CA LYS A 117 -25.88 -11.65 -8.67
C LYS A 117 -24.72 -12.04 -7.76
N ALA A 118 -24.07 -11.09 -7.11
CA ALA A 118 -22.97 -11.35 -6.17
C ALA A 118 -23.41 -12.27 -5.01
N THR A 119 -24.63 -12.10 -4.47
CA THR A 119 -25.18 -13.01 -3.44
C THR A 119 -25.44 -14.42 -3.98
N ILE A 120 -25.97 -14.56 -5.20
CA ILE A 120 -26.14 -15.87 -5.86
C ILE A 120 -24.78 -16.55 -6.12
N GLU A 121 -23.74 -15.77 -6.42
CA GLU A 121 -22.39 -16.27 -6.63
C GLU A 121 -21.72 -16.69 -5.31
N LYS A 122 -21.84 -15.90 -4.23
CA LYS A 122 -21.40 -16.28 -2.87
C LYS A 122 -22.10 -17.56 -2.41
N TYR A 123 -23.40 -17.70 -2.68
CA TYR A 123 -24.17 -18.94 -2.45
C TYR A 123 -23.60 -20.13 -3.24
N ALA A 124 -23.35 -19.96 -4.54
CA ALA A 124 -22.79 -21.00 -5.41
C ALA A 124 -21.43 -21.53 -4.89
N VAL A 125 -20.56 -20.62 -4.46
CA VAL A 125 -19.25 -20.94 -3.86
C VAL A 125 -19.43 -21.74 -2.58
N ARG A 126 -20.28 -21.29 -1.65
CA ARG A 126 -20.41 -21.92 -0.33
C ARG A 126 -21.09 -23.29 -0.37
N GLU A 127 -22.20 -23.41 -1.10
CA GLU A 127 -22.90 -24.70 -1.27
C GLU A 127 -22.16 -25.64 -2.26
N LYS A 128 -21.09 -25.14 -2.93
CA LYS A 128 -20.24 -25.85 -3.90
C LYS A 128 -21.02 -26.38 -5.11
N VAL A 129 -21.98 -25.57 -5.57
CA VAL A 129 -22.90 -25.88 -6.68
C VAL A 129 -22.63 -25.03 -7.90
N ASN A 130 -22.73 -25.62 -9.09
CA ASN A 130 -22.65 -24.86 -10.34
C ASN A 130 -24.01 -24.29 -10.71
N ILE A 131 -24.04 -22.97 -10.88
CA ILE A 131 -25.18 -22.17 -11.28
C ILE A 131 -24.77 -21.39 -12.53
N HIS A 132 -25.68 -21.28 -13.50
CA HIS A 132 -25.51 -20.38 -14.64
C HIS A 132 -26.68 -19.39 -14.74
N PHE A 133 -26.48 -18.29 -15.46
CA PHE A 133 -27.46 -17.21 -15.61
C PHE A 133 -28.07 -17.21 -17.03
N PRO A 134 -29.04 -18.09 -17.36
CA PRO A 134 -29.62 -18.16 -18.69
C PRO A 134 -30.31 -16.87 -19.15
N LYS A 135 -30.74 -16.00 -18.20
CA LYS A 135 -31.26 -14.66 -18.52
C LYS A 135 -30.69 -13.63 -17.53
N SER A 136 -30.06 -12.59 -18.07
CA SER A 136 -29.41 -11.52 -17.28
C SER A 136 -29.63 -10.15 -17.97
N GLU A 137 -30.91 -9.81 -18.20
CA GLU A 137 -31.34 -8.53 -18.78
C GLU A 137 -31.16 -7.35 -17.79
N LYS A 138 -31.38 -6.10 -18.22
CA LYS A 138 -31.28 -4.92 -17.32
C LYS A 138 -32.20 -5.00 -16.10
N LYS A 139 -33.42 -5.55 -16.24
CA LYS A 139 -34.45 -5.61 -15.18
C LYS A 139 -34.75 -7.01 -14.64
N LYS A 140 -34.02 -8.05 -15.07
CA LYS A 140 -34.32 -9.45 -14.75
C LYS A 140 -33.05 -10.29 -14.59
N VAL A 141 -33.04 -11.16 -13.60
CA VAL A 141 -32.02 -12.21 -13.41
C VAL A 141 -32.74 -13.54 -13.25
N GLN A 142 -32.33 -14.53 -14.04
CA GLN A 142 -32.67 -15.92 -13.84
C GLN A 142 -31.38 -16.69 -13.60
N ALA A 143 -31.34 -17.44 -12.51
CA ALA A 143 -30.25 -18.34 -12.14
C ALA A 143 -30.80 -19.77 -12.06
N VAL A 144 -30.08 -20.74 -12.61
CA VAL A 144 -30.47 -22.15 -12.66
C VAL A 144 -29.24 -23.01 -12.38
N CYS A 145 -29.41 -24.14 -11.69
CA CYS A 145 -28.32 -25.10 -11.54
C CYS A 145 -27.94 -25.71 -12.90
N VAL A 146 -26.64 -25.93 -13.13
CA VAL A 146 -26.11 -26.48 -14.40
C VAL A 146 -26.43 -27.98 -14.59
N GLN A 147 -26.80 -28.69 -13.54
CA GLN A 147 -27.05 -30.14 -13.57
C GLN A 147 -28.51 -30.44 -13.98
N ASP A 148 -28.73 -31.21 -15.04
CA ASP A 148 -30.07 -31.49 -15.61
C ASP A 148 -31.06 -32.13 -14.62
N CYS A 149 -30.55 -32.91 -13.66
CA CYS A 149 -31.37 -33.54 -12.62
C CYS A 149 -31.75 -32.58 -11.46
N CYS A 150 -31.23 -31.36 -11.47
CA CYS A 150 -31.42 -30.37 -10.42
C CYS A 150 -32.52 -29.37 -10.80
N LYS A 151 -33.58 -29.31 -9.99
CA LYS A 151 -34.70 -28.39 -10.21
C LYS A 151 -34.47 -26.99 -9.64
N TRP A 152 -33.31 -26.74 -8.99
CA TRP A 152 -33.03 -25.46 -8.36
C TRP A 152 -33.01 -24.32 -9.38
N ARG A 153 -33.87 -23.33 -9.15
CA ARG A 153 -33.99 -22.12 -9.97
C ARG A 153 -34.41 -20.93 -9.12
N LEU A 154 -33.76 -19.79 -9.35
CA LEU A 154 -34.11 -18.50 -8.77
C LEU A 154 -34.43 -17.51 -9.90
N TYR A 155 -35.54 -16.79 -9.77
CA TYR A 155 -35.90 -15.69 -10.67
C TYR A 155 -36.15 -14.41 -9.88
N ALA A 156 -35.45 -13.34 -10.24
CA ALA A 156 -35.56 -12.02 -9.64
C ALA A 156 -35.85 -10.95 -10.72
N SER A 157 -36.66 -9.95 -10.37
CA SER A 157 -36.97 -8.83 -11.28
C SER A 157 -37.24 -7.51 -10.57
N ILE A 158 -36.79 -6.44 -11.23
CA ILE A 158 -37.06 -5.04 -10.87
C ILE A 158 -38.52 -4.70 -11.24
N ASN A 159 -39.22 -3.96 -10.38
CA ASN A 159 -40.61 -3.55 -10.61
C ASN A 159 -40.69 -2.22 -11.39
N SER A 160 -41.87 -1.81 -11.84
CA SER A 160 -42.08 -0.47 -12.40
C SER A 160 -42.12 0.65 -11.35
N ARG A 161 -42.24 0.30 -10.06
CA ARG A 161 -42.40 1.23 -8.93
C ARG A 161 -41.16 1.42 -8.05
N SER A 162 -40.12 0.62 -8.27
CA SER A 162 -38.89 0.63 -7.48
C SER A 162 -37.76 -0.01 -8.28
N ASP A 163 -36.56 0.57 -8.22
CA ASP A 163 -35.37 0.04 -8.91
C ASP A 163 -34.70 -1.14 -8.16
N LYS A 164 -35.21 -1.49 -6.98
CA LYS A 164 -34.80 -2.69 -6.24
C LYS A 164 -35.08 -3.97 -7.03
N MET A 165 -34.12 -4.90 -6.99
CA MET A 165 -34.25 -6.23 -7.56
C MET A 165 -34.94 -7.16 -6.55
N ILE A 166 -36.08 -7.77 -6.89
CA ILE A 166 -36.86 -8.58 -5.94
C ILE A 166 -36.95 -10.03 -6.42
N VAL A 167 -36.68 -10.99 -5.54
CA VAL A 167 -36.87 -12.43 -5.80
C VAL A 167 -38.36 -12.74 -5.98
N ARG A 168 -38.75 -13.20 -7.17
CA ARG A 168 -40.14 -13.48 -7.57
C ARG A 168 -40.51 -14.94 -7.46
N SER A 169 -39.59 -15.84 -7.79
CA SER A 169 -39.74 -17.28 -7.54
C SER A 169 -38.42 -17.90 -7.13
N LEU A 170 -38.53 -18.89 -6.27
CA LEU A 170 -37.50 -19.82 -5.89
C LEU A 170 -38.11 -21.22 -6.01
N GLU A 171 -37.56 -22.04 -6.89
CA GLU A 171 -38.08 -23.36 -7.22
C GLU A 171 -37.06 -24.42 -6.80
N GLY A 172 -37.49 -25.36 -5.95
CA GLY A 172 -36.72 -26.55 -5.55
C GLY A 172 -35.55 -26.29 -4.60
N THR A 173 -35.00 -27.38 -4.08
CA THR A 173 -33.70 -27.44 -3.42
C THR A 173 -32.67 -28.03 -4.38
N HIS A 174 -31.38 -27.81 -4.12
CA HIS A 174 -30.35 -28.52 -4.86
C HIS A 174 -30.43 -30.03 -4.57
N SER A 175 -30.59 -30.82 -5.63
CA SER A 175 -30.51 -32.30 -5.62
C SER A 175 -29.24 -32.82 -6.30
N CYS A 176 -28.38 -31.92 -6.79
CA CYS A 176 -27.10 -32.24 -7.41
C CYS A 176 -26.03 -32.54 -6.35
N TYR A 177 -25.06 -33.39 -6.73
CA TYR A 177 -23.88 -33.65 -5.90
C TYR A 177 -22.86 -32.50 -6.02
N PRO A 178 -22.38 -31.91 -4.92
CA PRO A 178 -21.35 -30.86 -4.97
C PRO A 178 -19.99 -31.44 -5.35
N THR A 179 -19.48 -31.10 -6.53
CA THR A 179 -18.18 -31.60 -7.03
C THR A 179 -16.97 -30.85 -6.43
N GLY A 180 -17.22 -29.72 -5.75
CA GLY A 180 -16.21 -28.78 -5.27
C GLY A 180 -15.69 -27.82 -6.34
N VAL A 181 -15.91 -28.11 -7.62
CA VAL A 181 -15.57 -27.18 -8.72
C VAL A 181 -16.73 -26.21 -8.89
N VAL A 182 -16.47 -24.90 -8.80
CA VAL A 182 -17.47 -23.84 -8.98
C VAL A 182 -17.00 -22.89 -10.08
N ASP A 183 -17.65 -22.92 -11.23
CA ASP A 183 -17.25 -22.14 -12.42
C ASP A 183 -17.34 -20.63 -12.16
N LEU A 184 -18.39 -20.22 -11.44
CA LEU A 184 -18.63 -18.83 -11.02
C LEU A 184 -17.53 -18.30 -10.08
N TYR A 185 -16.69 -19.15 -9.49
CA TYR A 185 -15.58 -18.74 -8.63
C TYR A 185 -14.33 -18.43 -9.46
N SER A 186 -14.34 -17.26 -10.10
CA SER A 186 -13.30 -16.79 -11.02
C SER A 186 -12.04 -16.30 -10.28
N ALA A 187 -10.93 -16.15 -10.99
CA ALA A 187 -9.68 -15.64 -10.43
C ALA A 187 -9.83 -14.24 -9.78
N PRO A 188 -10.58 -13.26 -10.36
CA PRO A 188 -10.87 -11.99 -9.69
C PRO A 188 -11.63 -12.13 -8.36
N LYS A 189 -12.48 -13.14 -8.19
CA LYS A 189 -13.20 -13.38 -6.92
C LYS A 189 -12.32 -14.01 -5.86
N ILE A 190 -11.47 -14.95 -6.27
CA ILE A 190 -10.40 -15.47 -5.40
C ILE A 190 -9.47 -14.32 -4.98
N ALA A 191 -9.12 -13.42 -5.89
CA ALA A 191 -8.33 -12.23 -5.57
C ALA A 191 -9.06 -11.33 -4.56
N ALA A 192 -10.35 -11.03 -4.76
CA ALA A 192 -11.15 -10.23 -3.82
C ALA A 192 -11.26 -10.87 -2.42
N ASP A 193 -11.48 -12.19 -2.33
CA ASP A 193 -11.57 -12.90 -1.04
C ASP A 193 -10.22 -12.93 -0.28
N TYR A 194 -9.09 -12.93 -1.00
CA TYR A 194 -7.75 -13.05 -0.41
C TYR A 194 -6.94 -11.73 -0.35
N ILE A 195 -7.40 -10.63 -0.95
CA ILE A 195 -6.63 -9.37 -1.06
C ILE A 195 -6.16 -8.85 0.31
N ASN A 196 -7.02 -8.93 1.32
CA ASN A 196 -6.69 -8.47 2.67
C ASN A 196 -5.66 -9.36 3.37
N GLU A 197 -5.70 -10.68 3.16
CA GLU A 197 -4.63 -11.56 3.63
C GLU A 197 -3.33 -11.26 2.88
N PHE A 198 -3.41 -11.10 1.56
CA PHE A 198 -2.26 -10.84 0.69
C PHE A 198 -1.55 -9.51 1.02
N ARG A 199 -2.29 -8.48 1.46
CA ARG A 199 -1.72 -7.23 2.03
C ARG A 199 -0.89 -7.50 3.28
N THR A 200 -1.35 -8.38 4.18
CA THR A 200 -0.62 -8.75 5.42
C THR A 200 0.51 -9.75 5.20
N ASN A 201 0.40 -10.58 4.16
CA ASN A 201 1.37 -11.60 3.77
C ASN A 201 1.60 -11.57 2.25
N PRO A 202 2.46 -10.67 1.75
CA PRO A 202 2.75 -10.57 0.31
C PRO A 202 3.42 -11.81 -0.29
N GLN A 203 3.92 -12.72 0.56
CA GLN A 203 4.53 -14.00 0.17
C GLN A 203 3.50 -15.15 0.11
N LEU A 204 2.20 -14.85 0.27
CA LEU A 204 1.12 -15.82 0.14
C LEU A 204 1.14 -16.48 -1.25
N SER A 205 1.49 -17.77 -1.29
CA SER A 205 1.69 -18.51 -2.54
C SER A 205 0.39 -19.02 -3.14
N ALA A 206 0.37 -19.20 -4.46
CA ALA A 206 -0.76 -19.83 -5.16
C ALA A 206 -1.08 -21.25 -4.64
N GLU A 207 -0.09 -21.97 -4.09
CA GLU A 207 -0.28 -23.29 -3.49
C GLU A 207 -0.94 -23.20 -2.11
N GLN A 208 -0.58 -22.20 -1.29
CA GLN A 208 -1.25 -21.94 -0.01
C GLN A 208 -2.71 -21.54 -0.22
N ILE A 209 -3.00 -20.68 -1.21
CA ILE A 209 -4.37 -20.35 -1.63
C ILE A 209 -5.13 -21.62 -2.05
N GLN A 210 -4.53 -22.44 -2.92
CA GLN A 210 -5.15 -23.68 -3.40
C GLN A 210 -5.42 -24.68 -2.25
N GLN A 211 -4.47 -24.82 -1.31
CA GLN A 211 -4.60 -25.71 -0.15
C GLN A 211 -5.75 -25.27 0.76
N ARG A 212 -5.88 -23.97 1.06
CA ARG A 212 -6.96 -23.44 1.90
C ARG A 212 -8.33 -23.58 1.24
N LEU A 213 -8.42 -23.32 -0.06
CA LEU A 213 -9.63 -23.62 -0.83
C LEU A 213 -9.97 -25.13 -0.78
N GLY A 214 -8.96 -26.00 -0.83
CA GLY A 214 -9.11 -27.43 -0.62
C GLY A 214 -9.69 -27.81 0.76
N LEU A 215 -9.24 -27.15 1.84
CA LEU A 215 -9.74 -27.38 3.20
C LEU A 215 -11.23 -27.06 3.36
N VAL A 216 -11.74 -26.02 2.68
CA VAL A 216 -13.19 -25.71 2.66
C VAL A 216 -13.97 -26.57 1.65
N GLY A 217 -13.30 -27.47 0.92
CA GLY A 217 -13.93 -28.39 -0.04
C GLY A 217 -14.11 -27.82 -1.45
N LEU A 218 -13.42 -26.73 -1.79
CA LEU A 218 -13.37 -26.17 -3.15
C LEU A 218 -12.19 -26.77 -3.93
N ARG A 219 -12.44 -27.12 -5.19
CA ARG A 219 -11.45 -27.66 -6.12
C ARG A 219 -11.13 -26.61 -7.19
N VAL A 220 -10.02 -25.92 -7.00
CA VAL A 220 -9.52 -24.87 -7.89
C VAL A 220 -8.17 -25.28 -8.46
N THR A 221 -7.88 -24.95 -9.72
CA THR A 221 -6.60 -25.24 -10.35
C THR A 221 -5.50 -24.30 -9.86
N LYS A 222 -4.26 -24.78 -9.80
CA LYS A 222 -3.09 -23.95 -9.43
C LYS A 222 -2.96 -22.72 -10.33
N THR A 223 -3.22 -22.89 -11.64
CA THR A 223 -3.25 -21.78 -12.62
C THR A 223 -4.24 -20.69 -12.26
N LYS A 224 -5.46 -21.04 -11.83
CA LYS A 224 -6.48 -20.05 -11.42
C LYS A 224 -6.07 -19.30 -10.15
N CYS A 225 -5.35 -19.98 -9.24
CA CYS A 225 -4.77 -19.35 -8.04
C CYS A 225 -3.57 -18.44 -8.39
N GLN A 226 -2.75 -18.79 -9.38
CA GLN A 226 -1.68 -17.94 -9.90
C GLN A 226 -2.24 -16.67 -10.55
N SER A 227 -3.27 -16.77 -11.39
CA SER A 227 -3.96 -15.60 -11.96
C SER A 227 -4.57 -14.71 -10.86
N ALA A 228 -5.16 -15.30 -9.82
CA ALA A 228 -5.67 -14.53 -8.67
C ALA A 228 -4.53 -13.78 -7.94
N GLN A 229 -3.36 -14.42 -7.77
CA GLN A 229 -2.18 -13.80 -7.17
C GLN A 229 -1.64 -12.64 -8.03
N GLN A 230 -1.63 -12.78 -9.36
CA GLN A 230 -1.24 -11.70 -10.28
C GLN A 230 -2.21 -10.51 -10.19
N ILE A 231 -3.52 -10.77 -10.15
CA ILE A 231 -4.55 -9.73 -9.94
C ILE A 231 -4.33 -9.00 -8.62
N MET A 232 -4.10 -9.71 -7.50
CA MET A 232 -3.83 -9.08 -6.20
C MET A 232 -2.56 -8.21 -6.21
N LYS A 233 -1.50 -8.64 -6.89
CA LYS A 233 -0.28 -7.83 -7.07
C LYS A 233 -0.55 -6.56 -7.87
N HIS A 234 -1.34 -6.65 -8.94
CA HIS A 234 -1.67 -5.50 -9.79
C HIS A 234 -2.53 -4.47 -9.04
N ILE A 235 -3.58 -4.91 -8.33
CA ILE A 235 -4.42 -4.06 -7.46
C ILE A 235 -3.55 -3.24 -6.51
N ILE A 236 -2.65 -3.91 -5.77
CA ILE A 236 -1.79 -3.26 -4.78
C ILE A 236 -0.80 -2.29 -5.45
N SER A 237 -0.27 -2.63 -6.62
CA SER A 237 0.64 -1.75 -7.37
C SER A 237 -0.07 -0.49 -7.87
N ASP A 238 -1.32 -0.59 -8.32
CA ASP A 238 -2.13 0.54 -8.75
C ASP A 238 -2.53 1.42 -7.55
N GLU A 239 -2.94 0.82 -6.44
CA GLU A 239 -3.24 1.52 -5.18
C GLU A 239 -2.03 2.34 -4.71
N TYR A 240 -0.80 1.81 -4.83
CA TYR A 240 0.41 2.58 -4.56
C TYR A 240 0.59 3.72 -5.57
N ALA A 241 0.44 3.48 -6.87
CA ALA A 241 0.60 4.51 -7.89
C ALA A 241 -0.37 5.68 -7.67
N GLU A 242 -1.65 5.39 -7.40
CA GLU A 242 -2.67 6.38 -7.03
C GLU A 242 -2.28 7.18 -5.78
N GLN A 243 -1.82 6.51 -4.70
CA GLN A 243 -1.34 7.20 -3.50
C GLN A 243 -0.20 8.18 -3.81
N PHE A 244 0.75 7.81 -4.67
CA PHE A 244 1.83 8.71 -5.07
C PHE A 244 1.35 9.89 -5.93
N THR A 245 0.31 9.73 -6.77
CA THR A 245 -0.28 10.88 -7.49
C THR A 245 -0.81 11.96 -6.54
N ARG A 246 -1.36 11.55 -5.40
CA ARG A 246 -1.94 12.45 -4.38
C ARG A 246 -0.90 13.15 -3.48
N MET A 247 0.39 12.85 -3.65
CA MET A 247 1.46 13.49 -2.86
C MET A 247 1.55 15.01 -3.10
N TYR A 248 1.18 15.49 -4.30
CA TYR A 248 1.13 16.94 -4.57
C TYR A 248 0.04 17.63 -3.76
N ASP A 249 -1.19 17.10 -3.79
CA ASP A 249 -2.32 17.60 -2.99
C ASP A 249 -1.98 17.59 -1.48
N TYR A 250 -1.36 16.50 -1.01
CA TYR A 250 -0.95 16.37 0.38
C TYR A 250 0.09 17.43 0.78
N VAL A 251 1.10 17.67 -0.06
CA VAL A 251 2.12 18.70 0.16
C VAL A 251 1.52 20.10 0.17
N GLU A 252 0.54 20.38 -0.68
CA GLU A 252 -0.17 21.67 -0.70
C GLU A 252 -1.00 21.85 0.57
N GLU A 253 -1.80 20.85 0.97
CA GLU A 253 -2.63 20.95 2.17
C GLU A 253 -1.77 21.05 3.44
N LEU A 254 -0.62 20.34 3.53
CA LEU A 254 0.34 20.51 4.63
C LEU A 254 0.88 21.95 4.72
N LYS A 255 1.25 22.57 3.60
CA LYS A 255 1.75 23.97 3.57
C LYS A 255 0.66 24.98 3.94
N LYS A 256 -0.56 24.75 3.48
CA LYS A 256 -1.75 25.58 3.74
C LYS A 256 -2.19 25.50 5.21
N THR A 257 -2.22 24.30 5.79
CA THR A 257 -2.65 24.07 7.18
C THR A 257 -1.59 24.40 8.21
N ASN A 258 -0.30 24.30 7.86
CA ASN A 258 0.83 24.57 8.75
C ASN A 258 1.76 25.66 8.17
N PRO A 259 1.35 26.94 8.16
CA PRO A 259 2.19 28.05 7.70
C PRO A 259 3.59 28.06 8.33
N CYS A 260 4.57 28.57 7.58
CA CYS A 260 6.00 28.60 7.93
C CYS A 260 6.68 27.23 8.12
N SER A 261 5.99 26.12 7.83
CA SER A 261 6.60 24.78 7.81
C SER A 261 7.38 24.54 6.53
N THR A 262 8.46 23.78 6.62
CA THR A 262 9.27 23.39 5.47
C THR A 262 8.78 22.03 4.97
N VAL A 263 8.09 22.00 3.82
CA VAL A 263 7.63 20.77 3.17
C VAL A 263 8.15 20.73 1.73
N ILE A 264 8.93 19.71 1.41
CA ILE A 264 9.61 19.52 0.12
C ILE A 264 9.21 18.16 -0.44
N LEU A 265 8.77 18.14 -1.70
CA LEU A 265 8.61 16.93 -2.49
C LEU A 265 9.56 17.05 -3.68
N GLY A 266 10.45 16.08 -3.84
CA GLY A 266 11.30 15.89 -5.00
C GLY A 266 10.76 14.76 -5.85
N THR A 267 10.68 14.99 -7.15
CA THR A 267 10.28 14.00 -8.15
C THR A 267 11.20 14.08 -9.35
N LYS A 268 11.67 12.94 -9.83
CA LYS A 268 12.47 12.81 -11.04
C LYS A 268 11.63 12.13 -12.10
N ASP A 269 11.48 12.74 -13.28
CA ASP A 269 10.69 12.20 -14.39
C ASP A 269 9.25 11.79 -14.01
N ARG A 270 8.62 12.57 -13.10
CA ARG A 270 7.30 12.33 -12.45
C ARG A 270 7.25 11.15 -11.48
N ILE A 271 8.34 10.43 -11.26
CA ILE A 271 8.50 9.40 -10.24
C ILE A 271 8.85 10.08 -8.90
N PHE A 272 8.32 9.54 -7.80
CA PHE A 272 8.70 9.97 -6.45
C PHE A 272 10.19 9.72 -6.21
N GLU A 273 10.92 10.77 -5.80
CA GLU A 273 12.33 10.67 -5.42
C GLU A 273 12.48 10.82 -3.89
N LYS A 274 11.99 11.93 -3.33
CA LYS A 274 12.19 12.28 -1.93
C LYS A 274 11.07 13.14 -1.37
N PHE A 275 10.81 13.02 -0.07
CA PHE A 275 9.87 13.88 0.65
C PHE A 275 10.48 14.29 1.99
N TYR A 276 10.44 15.57 2.32
CA TYR A 276 10.89 16.10 3.60
C TYR A 276 9.81 16.98 4.22
N THR A 277 9.62 16.86 5.52
CA THR A 277 8.75 17.75 6.29
C THR A 277 9.33 18.09 7.66
N CYS A 278 9.23 19.38 8.00
CA CYS A 278 9.58 19.94 9.29
C CYS A 278 8.57 21.04 9.62
N PHE A 279 7.67 20.75 10.55
CA PHE A 279 6.61 21.70 10.92
C PHE A 279 7.18 22.87 11.73
N ALA A 280 6.67 24.09 11.48
CA ALA A 280 7.08 25.29 12.21
C ALA A 280 6.91 25.13 13.72
N SER A 281 5.83 24.48 14.15
CA SER A 281 5.54 24.13 15.55
C SER A 281 6.64 23.26 16.17
N GLN A 282 7.07 22.20 15.48
CA GLN A 282 8.13 21.31 15.95
C GLN A 282 9.49 22.00 15.96
N LYS A 283 9.84 22.72 14.88
CA LYS A 283 11.08 23.53 14.80
C LYS A 283 11.18 24.54 15.93
N ASN A 284 10.08 25.21 16.27
CA ASN A 284 10.05 26.23 17.34
C ASN A 284 9.99 25.60 18.74
N GLY A 285 9.23 24.52 18.94
CA GLY A 285 9.17 23.81 20.22
C GLY A 285 10.52 23.21 20.62
N TRP A 286 11.26 22.63 19.65
CA TRP A 286 12.65 22.21 19.89
C TRP A 286 13.55 23.40 20.25
N LYS A 287 13.56 24.47 19.45
CA LYS A 287 14.41 25.66 19.70
C LYS A 287 14.18 26.33 21.05
N ASN A 288 12.93 26.35 21.53
CA ASN A 288 12.52 27.12 22.71
C ASN A 288 12.52 26.30 24.01
N ALA A 289 12.26 24.99 23.95
CA ALA A 289 12.04 24.17 25.14
C ALA A 289 12.89 22.90 25.21
N CYS A 290 13.40 22.36 24.10
CA CYS A 290 14.18 21.12 24.14
C CYS A 290 15.65 21.36 24.50
N ARG A 291 16.31 20.28 24.93
CA ARG A 291 17.77 20.23 25.07
C ARG A 291 18.41 20.42 23.69
N ARG A 292 19.54 21.15 23.63
CA ARG A 292 20.30 21.43 22.40
C ARG A 292 21.10 20.22 21.90
N VAL A 293 20.41 19.11 21.68
CA VAL A 293 20.90 17.88 21.09
C VAL A 293 19.91 17.42 20.02
N ILE A 294 20.45 16.91 18.91
CA ILE A 294 19.70 16.28 17.83
C ILE A 294 20.34 14.93 17.60
N HIS A 295 19.53 13.88 17.62
CA HIS A 295 19.89 12.56 17.14
C HIS A 295 19.31 12.41 15.73
N LEU A 296 20.10 11.83 14.83
CA LEU A 296 19.64 11.43 13.50
C LEU A 296 19.56 9.90 13.50
N ASP A 297 18.44 9.37 13.02
CA ASP A 297 18.23 7.93 12.87
C ASP A 297 17.59 7.65 11.51
N GLY A 298 17.88 6.47 10.95
CA GLY A 298 17.45 6.07 9.62
C GLY A 298 16.98 4.62 9.61
N THR A 299 15.74 4.39 9.17
CA THR A 299 15.19 3.04 9.02
C THR A 299 14.83 2.74 7.57
N PHE A 300 15.20 1.56 7.08
CA PHE A 300 14.81 1.11 5.75
C PHE A 300 13.30 0.86 5.69
N LEU A 301 12.65 1.48 4.72
CA LEU A 301 11.24 1.23 4.42
C LEU A 301 11.09 -0.15 3.77
N LYS A 302 10.12 -0.91 4.28
CA LYS A 302 9.71 -2.20 3.72
C LYS A 302 8.47 -1.99 2.87
N GLY A 303 8.58 -2.27 1.57
CA GLY A 303 7.50 -2.09 0.61
C GLY A 303 8.00 -2.25 -0.82
N GLN A 304 7.11 -2.01 -1.79
CA GLN A 304 7.46 -2.03 -3.22
C GLN A 304 8.40 -0.87 -3.59
N MET A 305 8.21 0.30 -2.96
CA MET A 305 9.19 1.38 -3.01
C MET A 305 10.18 1.23 -1.86
N LYS A 306 11.43 0.89 -2.20
CA LYS A 306 12.58 0.95 -1.29
C LYS A 306 12.90 2.42 -0.99
N GLY A 307 13.37 2.68 0.22
CA GLY A 307 13.82 4.01 0.64
C GLY A 307 14.26 4.00 2.11
N ILE A 308 14.78 5.13 2.57
CA ILE A 308 15.18 5.32 3.97
C ILE A 308 14.26 6.40 4.56
N LEU A 309 13.60 6.08 5.66
CA LEU A 309 12.96 7.07 6.52
C LEU A 309 14.01 7.60 7.50
N LEU A 310 14.54 8.78 7.19
CA LEU A 310 15.41 9.55 8.08
C LEU A 310 14.56 10.38 9.04
N SER A 311 14.95 10.43 10.31
CA SER A 311 14.27 11.22 11.33
C SER A 311 15.27 12.06 12.13
N ALA A 312 14.87 13.29 12.48
CA ALA A 312 15.62 14.17 13.36
C ALA A 312 14.88 14.28 14.70
N VAL A 313 15.50 13.78 15.78
CA VAL A 313 14.88 13.61 17.10
C VAL A 313 15.67 14.36 18.17
N GLY A 314 15.03 15.35 18.78
CA GLY A 314 15.51 16.05 19.96
C GLY A 314 15.14 15.35 21.27
N ARG A 315 15.55 15.95 22.39
CA ARG A 315 15.20 15.52 23.74
C ARG A 315 14.52 16.67 24.48
N ASP A 316 13.33 16.44 25.01
CA ASP A 316 12.58 17.46 25.76
C ASP A 316 13.13 17.61 27.20
N PRO A 317 12.62 18.56 28.02
CA PRO A 317 13.03 18.71 29.42
C PRO A 317 12.72 17.51 30.32
N ASN A 318 11.77 16.65 29.92
CA ASN A 318 11.34 15.46 30.67
C ASN A 318 12.09 14.20 30.22
N ASP A 319 13.13 14.34 29.39
CA ASP A 319 13.91 13.24 28.84
C ASP A 319 13.05 12.25 28.02
N ALA A 320 12.05 12.78 27.31
CA ALA A 320 11.31 12.12 26.24
C ALA A 320 11.91 12.44 24.85
N MET A 321 11.51 11.66 23.83
CA MET A 321 11.87 11.91 22.43
C MET A 321 10.97 13.00 21.83
N TYR A 322 11.55 13.91 21.06
CA TYR A 322 10.83 15.00 20.40
C TYR A 322 11.14 15.02 18.90
N ILE A 323 10.17 14.69 18.04
CA ILE A 323 10.36 14.64 16.59
C ILE A 323 10.39 16.07 16.02
N ILE A 324 11.54 16.45 15.46
CA ILE A 324 11.77 17.78 14.85
C ILE A 324 11.28 17.79 13.40
N GLY A 325 11.58 16.73 12.65
CA GLY A 325 11.22 16.54 11.25
C GLY A 325 11.69 15.19 10.72
N TRP A 326 11.27 14.84 9.51
CA TRP A 326 11.63 13.58 8.86
C TRP A 326 11.75 13.73 7.35
N ALA A 327 12.51 12.82 6.73
CA ALA A 327 12.64 12.69 5.30
C ALA A 327 12.45 11.23 4.86
N ILE A 328 11.81 11.02 3.72
CA ILE A 328 11.89 9.81 2.92
C ILE A 328 12.84 10.13 1.77
N VAL A 329 13.89 9.33 1.62
CA VAL A 329 14.92 9.45 0.57
C VAL A 329 15.11 8.10 -0.13
N PRO A 330 15.64 8.05 -1.37
CA PRO A 330 16.00 6.77 -1.98
C PRO A 330 17.10 6.07 -1.15
N VAL A 331 17.25 4.76 -1.38
CA VAL A 331 18.39 3.98 -0.87
C VAL A 331 19.62 4.32 -1.72
#